data_AF-A0A9P3GSC9-F1
#
_entry.id   AF-A0A9P3GSC9-F1
#
_cell.length_a   1.000
_cell.length_b   1.000
_cell.length_c   1.000
_cell.angle_alpha   90.00
_cell.angle_beta   90.00
_cell.angle_gamma   90.00
#
_symmetry.space_group_name_H-M   'P 1'
#
loop_
_entity.id
_entity.type
_entity.pdbx_description
1 polymer ?
#
loop_
_entity_poly.entity_id
_entity_poly.type
_entity_poly.pdbx_seq_one_letter_code
_entity_poly.pdbx_strand_id
1 'polypeptide(L)'
;MYLNHMPRIEPKFRPDNLPSWDGDAETAIDYFVRVDELAQLGGSMPQQLGMYLWTQFLSGSEVERWWFSLPEGDKSQMRTHYLAFLEGLRDQWLGEPWKFEMRQRYTEMRFRQAGHSRESPVTFTQRRLMTARMLNMVARGPDGAPLPADEVQEVYRVYSTSWNIMLKPMKLRSSMALQAIVKQLTAELLMAYEKEASRERTTTGSRRPFRSFNRTSGGSKSVSLTMTAEEAEEEEAGGESMDEAVAEAFAIIRHASKRVFSVVPGKFAPRDEVKTKMCCPPPGPCRVCSSKFH
;
A
#
# COMPACT_ATOMS: atom_id res chain seq x y z
N MET A 1 -1.10 -56.36 -6.11
CA MET A 1 -1.48 -54.93 -6.07
C MET A 1 -0.20 -54.13 -5.86
N TYR A 2 0.34 -53.50 -6.91
CA TYR A 2 1.52 -52.66 -6.79
C TYR A 2 1.11 -51.31 -6.19
N LEU A 3 1.56 -51.04 -4.97
CA LEU A 3 1.52 -49.71 -4.38
C LEU A 3 2.45 -48.82 -5.22
N ASN A 4 1.87 -48.05 -6.13
CA ASN A 4 2.58 -46.97 -6.82
C ASN A 4 3.12 -46.01 -5.76
N HIS A 5 4.40 -46.15 -5.41
CA HIS A 5 5.17 -45.12 -4.70
C HIS A 5 5.35 -43.97 -5.68
N MET A 6 4.31 -43.16 -5.81
CA MET A 6 4.37 -41.89 -6.50
C MET A 6 5.35 -41.03 -5.72
N PRO A 7 6.50 -40.64 -6.30
CA PRO A 7 7.51 -39.87 -5.59
C PRO A 7 6.87 -38.56 -5.13
N ARG A 8 6.89 -38.33 -3.81
CA ARG A 8 6.46 -37.07 -3.20
C ARG A 8 7.69 -36.29 -2.78
N ILE A 9 7.69 -35.00 -3.06
CA ILE A 9 8.62 -34.08 -2.41
C ILE A 9 8.19 -34.04 -0.94
N GLU A 10 9.08 -34.39 -0.02
CA GLU A 10 8.88 -34.19 1.43
C GLU A 10 9.51 -32.86 1.85
N PRO A 11 8.75 -31.75 1.86
CA PRO A 11 9.28 -30.48 2.33
C PRO A 11 9.47 -30.56 3.86
N LYS A 12 10.72 -30.76 4.31
CA LYS A 12 11.09 -30.52 5.71
C LYS A 12 11.20 -29.01 5.92
N PHE A 13 10.12 -28.38 6.37
CA PHE A 13 10.11 -26.96 6.70
C PHE A 13 10.87 -26.74 8.01
N ARG A 14 11.91 -25.89 7.97
CA ARG A 14 12.63 -25.45 9.17
C ARG A 14 12.15 -24.05 9.55
N PRO A 15 12.18 -23.68 10.84
CA PRO A 15 11.89 -22.31 11.26
C PRO A 15 12.70 -21.27 10.48
N ASP A 16 13.96 -21.55 10.16
CA ASP A 16 14.84 -20.67 9.36
C ASP A 16 14.34 -20.38 7.93
N ASN A 17 13.38 -21.15 7.43
CA ASN A 17 12.77 -20.93 6.11
C ASN A 17 11.54 -20.00 6.17
N LEU A 18 11.12 -19.60 7.37
CA LEU A 18 10.01 -18.68 7.57
C LEU A 18 10.47 -17.24 7.28
N PRO A 19 9.54 -16.36 6.83
CA PRO A 19 9.89 -14.97 6.59
C PRO A 19 10.25 -14.29 7.92
N SER A 20 11.33 -13.50 7.90
CA SER A 20 11.68 -12.61 8.99
C SER A 20 11.16 -11.20 8.76
N TRP A 21 10.92 -10.48 9.86
CA TRP A 21 10.38 -9.11 9.83
C TRP A 21 10.84 -8.30 11.05
N ASP A 22 11.05 -7.02 10.86
CA ASP A 22 11.52 -6.07 11.88
C ASP A 22 10.40 -5.23 12.50
N GLY A 23 9.17 -5.40 12.02
CA GLY A 23 8.02 -4.63 12.48
C GLY A 23 7.73 -3.38 11.66
N ASP A 24 8.51 -3.09 10.60
CA ASP A 24 8.32 -1.90 9.78
C ASP A 24 6.97 -1.92 9.06
N ALA A 25 6.15 -0.91 9.35
CA ALA A 25 4.84 -0.68 8.80
C ALA A 25 4.82 -0.61 7.26
N GLU A 26 5.89 -0.11 6.63
CA GLU A 26 5.99 0.01 5.17
C GLU A 26 6.18 -1.35 4.48
N THR A 27 6.75 -2.33 5.19
CA THR A 27 7.01 -3.68 4.67
C THR A 27 5.99 -4.73 5.14
N ALA A 28 5.03 -4.31 5.98
CA ALA A 28 4.04 -5.19 6.58
C ALA A 28 3.21 -5.98 5.56
N ILE A 29 2.74 -5.34 4.48
CA ILE A 29 1.95 -6.02 3.44
C ILE A 29 2.76 -7.12 2.76
N ASP A 30 4.01 -6.85 2.40
CA ASP A 30 4.88 -7.82 1.77
C ASP A 30 5.18 -9.01 2.69
N TYR A 31 5.36 -8.75 3.98
CA TYR A 31 5.50 -9.79 5.00
C TYR A 31 4.24 -10.66 5.08
N PHE A 32 3.05 -10.05 5.18
CA PHE A 32 1.78 -10.77 5.28
C PHE A 32 1.51 -11.64 4.05
N VAL A 33 1.82 -11.15 2.85
CA VAL A 33 1.71 -11.92 1.61
C VAL A 33 2.56 -13.18 1.68
N ARG A 34 3.81 -13.07 2.10
CA ARG A 34 4.72 -14.23 2.20
C ARG A 34 4.19 -15.27 3.18
N VAL A 35 3.62 -14.83 4.30
CA VAL A 35 3.00 -15.71 5.27
C VAL A 35 1.76 -16.41 4.69
N ASP A 36 0.90 -15.68 3.99
CA ASP A 36 -0.32 -16.22 3.36
C ASP A 36 0.03 -17.27 2.28
N GLU A 37 1.03 -17.01 1.43
CA GLU A 37 1.50 -17.97 0.42
C GLU A 37 2.07 -19.26 1.04
N LEU A 38 2.77 -19.17 2.18
CA LEU A 38 3.21 -20.36 2.92
C LEU A 38 2.03 -21.12 3.52
N ALA A 39 1.01 -20.43 4.01
CA ALA A 39 -0.17 -21.05 4.56
C ALA A 39 -0.97 -21.81 3.49
N GLN A 40 -0.98 -21.29 2.25
CA GLN A 40 -1.64 -21.90 1.10
C GLN A 40 -1.02 -23.23 0.65
N LEU A 41 0.17 -23.60 1.14
CA LEU A 41 0.69 -24.97 0.98
C LEU A 41 -0.20 -26.03 1.64
N GLY A 42 -1.09 -25.63 2.54
CA GLY A 42 -2.13 -26.46 3.13
C GLY A 42 -1.63 -27.44 4.18
N GLY A 43 -2.45 -28.47 4.47
CA GLY A 43 -2.18 -29.40 5.57
C GLY A 43 -2.22 -28.70 6.93
N SER A 44 -1.21 -28.93 7.76
CA SER A 44 -1.06 -28.28 9.08
C SER A 44 -0.21 -27.00 9.05
N MET A 45 0.18 -26.52 7.86
CA MET A 45 0.95 -25.28 7.71
C MET A 45 0.29 -24.07 8.39
N PRO A 46 -1.02 -23.81 8.23
CA PRO A 46 -1.66 -22.65 8.84
C PRO A 46 -1.51 -22.57 10.37
N GLN A 47 -1.63 -23.71 11.07
CA GLN A 47 -1.46 -23.79 12.53
C GLN A 47 0.01 -23.71 12.92
N GLN A 48 0.90 -24.39 12.20
CA GLN A 48 2.34 -24.35 12.46
C GLN A 48 2.91 -22.93 12.29
N LEU A 49 2.47 -22.21 11.25
CA LEU A 49 2.85 -20.81 11.04
C LEU A 49 2.45 -19.94 12.24
N GLY A 50 1.22 -20.06 12.74
CA GLY A 50 0.80 -19.37 13.96
C GLY A 50 1.75 -19.63 15.14
N MET A 51 2.16 -20.88 15.33
CA MET A 51 3.04 -21.28 16.43
C MET A 51 4.47 -20.72 16.35
N TYR A 52 5.02 -20.56 15.14
CA TYR A 52 6.46 -20.32 14.96
C TYR A 52 6.83 -18.95 14.38
N LEU A 53 5.92 -18.20 13.74
CA LEU A 53 6.28 -16.94 13.06
C LEU A 53 6.93 -15.90 13.98
N TRP A 54 6.50 -15.80 15.23
CA TRP A 54 7.09 -14.87 16.20
C TRP A 54 8.58 -15.12 16.46
N THR A 55 9.07 -16.34 16.24
CA THR A 55 10.51 -16.67 16.40
C THR A 55 11.39 -16.04 15.33
N GLN A 56 10.79 -15.44 14.29
CA GLN A 56 11.48 -14.83 13.16
C GLN A 56 11.48 -13.31 13.20
N PHE A 57 11.02 -12.70 14.29
CA PHE A 57 11.25 -11.27 14.49
C PHE A 57 12.75 -11.00 14.58
N LEU A 58 13.21 -9.93 13.93
CA LEU A 58 14.64 -9.60 13.97
C LEU A 58 15.06 -9.26 15.40
N SER A 59 16.15 -9.86 15.87
CA SER A 59 16.64 -9.65 17.23
C SER A 59 16.92 -8.17 17.51
N GLY A 60 16.39 -7.66 18.61
CA GLY A 60 16.49 -6.26 19.03
C GLY A 60 15.45 -5.32 18.39
N SER A 61 14.65 -5.82 17.44
CA SER A 61 13.56 -5.04 16.83
C SER A 61 12.51 -4.63 17.85
N GLU A 62 11.73 -3.61 17.50
CA GLU A 62 10.65 -3.14 18.36
C GLU A 62 9.49 -4.14 18.42
N VAL A 63 9.18 -4.81 17.30
CA VAL A 63 8.15 -5.85 17.26
C VAL A 63 8.50 -7.05 18.14
N GLU A 64 9.77 -7.44 18.21
CA GLU A 64 10.21 -8.51 19.11
C GLU A 64 9.99 -8.11 20.58
N ARG A 65 10.40 -6.89 20.96
CA ARG A 65 10.21 -6.36 22.31
C ARG A 65 8.72 -6.25 22.68
N TRP A 66 7.90 -5.76 21.75
CA TRP A 66 6.46 -5.72 21.91
C TRP A 66 5.88 -7.11 22.11
N TRP A 67 6.24 -8.08 21.26
CA TRP A 67 5.77 -9.46 21.41
C TRP A 67 6.09 -10.00 22.80
N PHE A 68 7.32 -9.82 23.29
CA PHE A 68 7.67 -10.28 24.63
C PHE A 68 6.87 -9.60 25.75
N SER A 69 6.45 -8.35 25.56
CA SER A 69 5.62 -7.61 26.52
C SER A 69 4.16 -8.07 26.59
N LEU A 70 3.65 -8.80 25.58
CA LEU A 70 2.26 -9.24 25.55
C LEU A 70 1.95 -10.27 26.66
N PRO A 71 0.73 -10.23 27.25
CA PRO A 71 0.21 -11.29 28.09
C PRO A 71 0.21 -12.65 27.39
N GLU A 72 0.33 -13.73 28.17
CA GLU A 72 0.36 -15.09 27.62
C GLU A 72 -0.96 -15.49 26.95
N GLY A 73 -2.09 -14.94 27.41
CA GLY A 73 -3.41 -15.14 26.78
C GLY A 73 -3.43 -14.66 25.33
N ASP A 74 -2.96 -13.44 25.09
CA ASP A 74 -2.89 -12.84 23.75
C ASP A 74 -1.92 -13.62 22.86
N LYS A 75 -0.73 -13.96 23.38
CA LYS A 75 0.24 -14.82 22.69
C LYS A 75 -0.35 -16.19 22.34
N SER A 76 -1.12 -16.79 23.25
CA SER A 76 -1.76 -18.08 23.02
C SER A 76 -2.79 -17.99 21.90
N GLN A 77 -3.63 -16.95 21.89
CA GLN A 77 -4.60 -16.72 20.82
C GLN A 77 -3.91 -16.51 19.48
N MET A 78 -2.91 -15.63 19.42
CA MET A 78 -2.16 -15.35 18.19
C MET A 78 -1.46 -16.60 17.64
N ARG A 79 -1.00 -17.51 18.50
CA ARG A 79 -0.33 -18.76 18.09
C ARG A 79 -1.26 -19.86 17.55
N THR A 80 -2.58 -19.72 17.67
CA THR A 80 -3.52 -20.76 17.23
C THR A 80 -3.53 -20.99 15.72
N HIS A 81 -3.34 -19.93 14.93
CA HIS A 81 -3.46 -19.95 13.48
C HIS A 81 -2.78 -18.72 12.88
N TYR A 82 -2.21 -18.83 11.67
CA TYR A 82 -1.54 -17.71 11.02
C TYR A 82 -2.44 -16.47 10.87
N LEU A 83 -3.74 -16.65 10.61
CA LEU A 83 -4.69 -15.53 10.53
C LEU A 83 -4.81 -14.80 11.88
N ALA A 84 -4.88 -15.51 12.99
CA ALA A 84 -4.92 -14.90 14.32
C ALA A 84 -3.62 -14.16 14.64
N PHE A 85 -2.47 -14.71 14.19
CA PHE A 85 -1.18 -14.06 14.30
C PHE A 85 -1.12 -12.75 13.50
N LEU A 86 -1.50 -12.78 12.22
CA LEU A 86 -1.53 -11.59 11.36
C LEU A 86 -2.55 -10.56 11.83
N GLU A 87 -3.69 -11.00 12.36
CA GLU A 87 -4.71 -10.13 12.96
C GLU A 87 -4.16 -9.41 14.19
N GLY A 88 -3.51 -10.12 15.12
CA GLY A 88 -2.88 -9.47 16.28
C GLY A 88 -1.77 -8.48 15.87
N LEU A 89 -0.97 -8.79 14.84
CA LEU A 89 -0.01 -7.81 14.29
C LEU A 89 -0.71 -6.57 13.73
N ARG A 90 -1.78 -6.75 12.96
CA ARG A 90 -2.50 -5.63 12.36
C ARG A 90 -3.22 -4.78 13.40
N ASP A 91 -3.87 -5.40 14.38
CA ASP A 91 -4.75 -4.70 15.31
C ASP A 91 -4.03 -4.17 16.54
N GLN A 92 -3.00 -4.87 17.03
CA GLN A 92 -2.30 -4.50 18.27
C GLN A 92 -0.91 -3.91 18.03
N TRP A 93 -0.16 -4.38 17.02
CA TRP A 93 1.18 -3.83 16.72
C TRP A 93 1.10 -2.62 15.78
N LEU A 94 0.50 -2.78 14.60
CA LEU A 94 0.36 -1.72 13.60
C LEU A 94 -0.77 -0.73 13.95
N GLY A 95 -1.86 -1.26 14.51
CA GLY A 95 -2.97 -0.49 15.04
C GLY A 95 -3.88 0.16 13.99
N GLU A 96 -4.86 0.92 14.50
CA GLU A 96 -5.85 1.63 13.68
C GLU A 96 -5.28 2.70 12.75
N PRO A 97 -4.27 3.52 13.15
CA PRO A 97 -3.69 4.52 12.26
C PRO A 97 -3.11 3.89 10.98
N TRP A 98 -2.36 2.80 11.11
CA TRP A 98 -1.81 2.08 9.96
C TRP A 98 -2.93 1.49 9.09
N LYS A 99 -3.95 0.87 9.69
CA LYS A 99 -5.10 0.33 8.95
C LYS A 99 -5.83 1.42 8.17
N PHE A 100 -6.01 2.60 8.76
CA PHE A 100 -6.63 3.74 8.11
C PHE A 100 -5.79 4.20 6.91
N GLU A 101 -4.49 4.42 7.14
CA GLU A 101 -3.56 4.85 6.10
C GLU A 101 -3.49 3.86 4.94
N MET A 102 -3.38 2.56 5.22
CA MET A 102 -3.33 1.55 4.17
C MET A 102 -4.64 1.45 3.39
N ARG A 103 -5.81 1.61 4.06
CA ARG A 103 -7.11 1.68 3.37
C ARG A 103 -7.21 2.92 2.48
N GLN A 104 -6.69 4.05 2.93
CA GLN A 104 -6.60 5.26 2.11
C GLN A 104 -5.70 5.03 0.89
N ARG A 105 -4.46 4.53 1.10
CA ARG A 105 -3.52 4.17 0.01
C ARG A 105 -4.15 3.20 -0.98
N TYR A 106 -4.90 2.21 -0.50
CA TYR A 106 -5.63 1.25 -1.33
C TYR A 106 -6.77 1.91 -2.14
N THR A 107 -7.52 2.83 -1.52
CA THR A 107 -8.62 3.55 -2.17
C THR A 107 -8.11 4.50 -3.25
N GLU A 108 -6.99 5.17 -2.99
CA GLU A 108 -6.31 6.08 -3.92
C GLU A 108 -5.46 5.38 -4.97
N MET A 109 -5.26 4.06 -4.85
CA MET A 109 -4.44 3.30 -5.77
C MET A 109 -4.97 3.41 -7.22
N ARG A 110 -4.15 3.89 -8.14
CA ARG A 110 -4.48 4.08 -9.57
C ARG A 110 -3.50 3.35 -10.47
N PHE A 111 -3.99 3.00 -11.66
CA PHE A 111 -3.15 2.44 -12.71
C PHE A 111 -2.14 3.49 -13.19
N ARG A 112 -0.86 3.08 -13.23
CA ARG A 112 0.31 3.90 -13.60
C ARG A 112 0.50 5.16 -12.77
N GLN A 113 0.17 5.09 -11.48
CA GLN A 113 0.48 6.15 -10.50
C GLN A 113 2.00 6.36 -10.33
N ALA A 114 2.38 7.42 -9.60
CA ALA A 114 3.78 7.64 -9.21
C ALA A 114 4.36 6.40 -8.51
N GLY A 115 5.60 6.02 -8.87
CA GLY A 115 6.24 4.77 -8.43
C GLY A 115 5.84 3.52 -9.23
N HIS A 116 4.73 3.55 -9.97
CA HIS A 116 4.21 2.45 -10.79
C HIS A 116 3.96 2.83 -12.25
N SER A 117 4.61 3.88 -12.77
CA SER A 117 4.32 4.49 -14.08
C SER A 117 4.39 3.54 -15.28
N ARG A 118 5.14 2.44 -15.17
CA ARG A 118 5.31 1.41 -16.21
C ARG A 118 4.53 0.13 -15.94
N GLU A 119 3.67 0.12 -14.93
CA GLU A 119 2.91 -1.09 -14.60
C GLU A 119 1.99 -1.50 -15.75
N SER A 120 1.84 -2.82 -15.92
CA SER A 120 0.89 -3.44 -16.84
C SER A 120 -0.48 -3.61 -16.16
N PRO A 121 -1.57 -3.76 -16.93
CA PRO A 121 -2.89 -4.04 -16.37
C PRO A 121 -2.91 -5.27 -15.44
N VAL A 122 -2.17 -6.33 -15.81
CA VAL A 122 -2.04 -7.55 -15.00
C VAL A 122 -1.36 -7.26 -13.66
N THR A 123 -0.21 -6.58 -13.69
CA THR A 123 0.54 -6.25 -12.46
C THR A 123 -0.24 -5.30 -11.56
N PHE A 124 -1.00 -4.36 -12.13
CA PHE A 124 -1.90 -3.49 -11.37
C PHE A 124 -3.03 -4.27 -10.69
N THR A 125 -3.66 -5.20 -11.43
CA THR A 125 -4.69 -6.09 -10.91
C THR A 125 -4.15 -6.93 -9.74
N GLN A 126 -2.96 -7.50 -9.90
CA GLN A 126 -2.28 -8.28 -8.88
C GLN A 126 -1.96 -7.46 -7.63
N ARG A 127 -1.41 -6.24 -7.82
CA ARG A 127 -1.12 -5.31 -6.72
C ARG A 127 -2.38 -5.00 -5.90
N ARG A 128 -3.52 -4.74 -6.56
CA ARG A 128 -4.79 -4.54 -5.87
C ARG A 128 -5.28 -5.79 -5.14
N LEU A 129 -5.29 -6.95 -5.80
CA LEU A 129 -5.72 -8.22 -5.19
C LEU A 129 -4.94 -8.52 -3.91
N MET A 130 -3.61 -8.44 -3.99
CA MET A 130 -2.73 -8.72 -2.86
C MET A 130 -2.98 -7.76 -1.70
N THR A 131 -3.07 -6.45 -1.99
CA THR A 131 -3.35 -5.44 -0.97
C THR A 131 -4.72 -5.66 -0.32
N ALA A 132 -5.76 -5.94 -1.11
CA ALA A 132 -7.11 -6.17 -0.60
C ALA A 132 -7.17 -7.37 0.36
N ARG A 133 -6.49 -8.47 0.02
CA ARG A 133 -6.40 -9.67 0.87
C ARG A 133 -5.72 -9.39 2.21
N MET A 134 -4.65 -8.60 2.20
CA MET A 134 -3.85 -8.31 3.41
C MET A 134 -4.53 -7.30 4.33
N LEU A 135 -5.35 -6.40 3.77
CA LEU A 135 -6.13 -5.43 4.53
C LEU A 135 -7.48 -5.97 5.00
N ASN A 136 -7.77 -7.27 4.84
CA ASN A 136 -9.07 -7.87 5.15
C ASN A 136 -10.25 -7.14 4.46
N MET A 137 -10.02 -6.58 3.27
CA MET A 137 -11.06 -5.92 2.49
C MET A 137 -11.95 -6.92 1.74
N VAL A 138 -11.59 -8.20 1.79
CA VAL A 138 -12.30 -9.30 1.15
C VAL A 138 -12.72 -10.31 2.22
N ALA A 139 -13.98 -10.71 2.19
CA ALA A 139 -14.49 -11.80 3.00
C ALA A 139 -13.70 -13.10 2.76
N ARG A 140 -13.47 -13.87 3.83
CA ARG A 140 -12.78 -15.16 3.77
C ARG A 140 -13.75 -16.30 4.08
N GLY A 141 -13.53 -17.45 3.45
CA GLY A 141 -14.25 -18.68 3.71
C GLY A 141 -13.80 -19.37 5.00
N PRO A 142 -14.42 -20.51 5.35
CA PRO A 142 -14.07 -21.30 6.55
C PRO A 142 -12.63 -21.84 6.55
N ASP A 143 -12.05 -22.02 5.37
CA ASP A 143 -10.66 -22.43 5.15
C ASP A 143 -9.67 -21.25 5.24
N GLY A 144 -10.17 -20.04 5.48
CA GLY A 144 -9.38 -18.82 5.49
C GLY A 144 -9.05 -18.29 4.10
N ALA A 145 -9.49 -18.94 3.01
CA ALA A 145 -9.24 -18.47 1.65
C ALA A 145 -10.14 -17.27 1.31
N PRO A 146 -9.67 -16.28 0.55
CA PRO A 146 -10.52 -15.17 0.08
C PRO A 146 -11.69 -15.67 -0.79
N LEU A 147 -12.88 -15.10 -0.59
CA LEU A 147 -14.05 -15.43 -1.39
C LEU A 147 -13.91 -14.89 -2.83
N PRO A 148 -13.93 -15.75 -3.86
CA PRO A 148 -13.56 -15.34 -5.21
C PRO A 148 -14.41 -14.22 -5.81
N ALA A 149 -15.71 -14.19 -5.52
CA ALA A 149 -16.61 -13.17 -6.03
C ALA A 149 -16.37 -11.79 -5.38
N ASP A 150 -16.07 -11.80 -4.08
CA ASP A 150 -15.83 -10.58 -3.32
C ASP A 150 -14.48 -9.96 -3.71
N GLU A 151 -13.46 -10.78 -3.97
CA GLU A 151 -12.17 -10.31 -4.51
C GLU A 151 -12.34 -9.55 -5.83
N VAL A 152 -13.13 -10.15 -6.73
CA VAL A 152 -13.40 -9.59 -8.04
C VAL A 152 -14.10 -8.24 -7.85
N GLN A 153 -15.21 -8.22 -7.12
CA GLN A 153 -15.98 -7.00 -6.87
C GLN A 153 -15.12 -5.89 -6.26
N GLU A 154 -14.28 -6.22 -5.29
CA GLU A 154 -13.47 -5.25 -4.57
C GLU A 154 -12.40 -4.59 -5.45
N VAL A 155 -11.74 -5.37 -6.31
CA VAL A 155 -10.75 -4.81 -7.25
C VAL A 155 -11.39 -3.96 -8.34
N TYR A 156 -12.61 -4.31 -8.77
CA TYR A 156 -13.33 -3.59 -9.82
C TYR A 156 -13.77 -2.18 -9.47
N ARG A 157 -13.93 -1.85 -8.17
CA ARG A 157 -14.45 -0.55 -7.72
C ARG A 157 -13.67 0.66 -8.27
N VAL A 158 -12.39 0.46 -8.60
CA VAL A 158 -11.47 1.53 -9.01
C VAL A 158 -11.12 1.48 -10.51
N TYR A 159 -11.55 0.44 -11.23
CA TYR A 159 -11.31 0.37 -12.66
C TYR A 159 -12.04 1.49 -13.39
N SER A 160 -11.39 2.05 -14.41
CA SER A 160 -12.01 3.09 -15.23
C SER A 160 -13.26 2.56 -15.91
N THR A 161 -14.15 3.47 -16.31
CA THR A 161 -15.40 3.09 -16.99
C THR A 161 -15.11 2.27 -18.25
N SER A 162 -14.07 2.61 -19.02
CA SER A 162 -13.71 1.83 -20.21
C SER A 162 -13.24 0.42 -19.86
N TRP A 163 -12.46 0.26 -18.79
CA TRP A 163 -12.02 -1.05 -18.31
C TRP A 163 -13.20 -1.91 -17.84
N ASN A 164 -14.14 -1.31 -17.10
CA ASN A 164 -15.36 -2.00 -16.65
C ASN A 164 -16.19 -2.56 -17.82
N ILE A 165 -16.35 -1.78 -18.89
CA ILE A 165 -17.09 -2.20 -20.09
C ILE A 165 -16.40 -3.38 -20.78
N MET A 166 -15.07 -3.34 -20.92
CA MET A 166 -14.30 -4.37 -21.60
C MET A 166 -14.27 -5.68 -20.80
N LEU A 167 -14.00 -5.59 -19.50
CA LEU A 167 -13.77 -6.78 -18.68
C LEU A 167 -15.05 -7.48 -18.21
N LYS A 168 -16.20 -6.78 -18.17
CA LYS A 168 -17.52 -7.35 -17.84
C LYS A 168 -17.53 -8.12 -16.49
N PRO A 169 -17.31 -7.43 -15.36
CA PRO A 169 -17.13 -8.02 -14.03
C PRO A 169 -18.16 -9.07 -13.63
N MET A 170 -19.44 -8.84 -13.95
CA MET A 170 -20.54 -9.74 -13.59
C MET A 170 -20.41 -11.17 -14.16
N LYS A 171 -19.54 -11.37 -15.15
CA LYS A 171 -19.27 -12.69 -15.74
C LYS A 171 -18.08 -13.40 -15.09
N LEU A 172 -17.29 -12.70 -14.28
CA LEU A 172 -16.09 -13.24 -13.64
C LEU A 172 -16.41 -13.79 -12.27
N ARG A 173 -16.07 -15.06 -12.06
CA ARG A 173 -16.33 -15.76 -10.79
C ARG A 173 -15.11 -15.95 -9.92
N SER A 174 -13.93 -15.54 -10.38
CA SER A 174 -12.70 -15.64 -9.60
C SER A 174 -11.64 -14.63 -10.01
N SER A 175 -10.76 -14.31 -9.06
CA SER A 175 -9.56 -13.49 -9.28
C SER A 175 -8.63 -14.10 -10.34
N MET A 176 -8.57 -15.42 -10.46
CA MET A 176 -7.84 -16.12 -11.53
C MET A 176 -8.45 -15.86 -12.92
N ALA A 177 -9.77 -15.96 -13.05
CA ALA A 177 -10.47 -15.65 -14.31
C ALA A 177 -10.29 -14.18 -14.69
N LEU A 178 -10.33 -13.28 -13.70
CA LEU A 178 -10.03 -11.86 -13.88
C LEU A 178 -8.61 -11.66 -14.43
N GLN A 179 -7.59 -12.24 -13.80
CA GLN A 179 -6.21 -12.14 -14.27
C GLN A 179 -6.03 -12.68 -15.69
N ALA A 180 -6.69 -13.80 -16.02
CA ALA A 180 -6.66 -14.37 -17.36
C ALA A 180 -7.24 -13.43 -18.43
N ILE A 181 -8.42 -12.84 -18.17
CA ILE A 181 -9.05 -11.89 -19.10
C ILE A 181 -8.23 -10.59 -19.20
N VAL A 182 -7.72 -10.06 -18.09
CA VAL A 182 -6.86 -8.86 -18.10
C VAL A 182 -5.59 -9.12 -18.92
N LYS A 183 -5.00 -10.30 -18.79
CA LYS A 183 -3.83 -10.70 -19.59
C LYS A 183 -4.18 -10.78 -21.08
N GLN A 184 -5.34 -11.35 -21.42
CA GLN A 184 -5.82 -11.44 -22.80
C GLN A 184 -6.06 -10.05 -23.41
N LEU A 185 -6.68 -9.13 -22.65
CA LEU A 185 -7.09 -7.81 -23.12
C LEU A 185 -6.08 -6.70 -22.80
N THR A 186 -4.82 -7.05 -22.53
CA THR A 186 -3.82 -6.08 -22.07
C THR A 186 -3.62 -4.93 -23.06
N ALA A 187 -3.58 -5.21 -24.36
CA ALA A 187 -3.38 -4.17 -25.38
C ALA A 187 -4.57 -3.19 -25.43
N GLU A 188 -5.80 -3.71 -25.39
CA GLU A 188 -7.04 -2.94 -25.42
C GLU A 188 -7.20 -2.07 -24.18
N LEU A 189 -6.86 -2.60 -23.00
CA LEU A 189 -6.87 -1.87 -21.73
C LEU A 189 -5.88 -0.70 -21.74
N LEU A 190 -4.69 -0.91 -22.32
CA LEU A 190 -3.68 0.14 -22.49
C LEU A 190 -4.15 1.24 -23.45
N MET A 191 -4.69 0.86 -24.61
CA MET A 191 -5.25 1.82 -25.58
C MET A 191 -6.39 2.65 -24.97
N ALA A 192 -7.27 2.01 -24.21
CA ALA A 192 -8.36 2.70 -23.51
C ALA A 192 -7.83 3.69 -22.47
N TYR A 193 -6.84 3.28 -21.68
CA TYR A 193 -6.19 4.15 -20.70
C TYR A 193 -5.52 5.36 -21.37
N GLU A 194 -4.78 5.16 -22.46
CA GLU A 194 -4.12 6.25 -23.19
C GLU A 194 -5.13 7.25 -23.77
N LYS A 195 -6.27 6.76 -24.26
CA LYS A 195 -7.37 7.60 -24.73
C LYS A 195 -7.98 8.41 -23.59
N GLU A 196 -8.21 7.81 -22.43
CA GLU A 196 -8.72 8.49 -21.22
C GLU A 196 -7.74 9.57 -20.74
N ALA A 197 -6.47 9.21 -20.56
CA ALA A 197 -5.41 10.13 -20.15
C ALA A 197 -5.17 11.28 -21.15
N SER A 198 -5.43 11.06 -22.44
CA SER A 198 -5.38 12.12 -23.45
C SER A 198 -6.56 13.08 -23.35
N ARG A 199 -7.77 12.58 -23.02
CA ARG A 199 -8.96 13.42 -22.79
C ARG A 199 -8.83 14.27 -21.54
N GLU A 200 -8.25 13.74 -20.47
CA GLU A 200 -8.01 14.52 -19.24
C GLU A 200 -7.02 15.67 -19.44
N ARG A 201 -6.01 15.47 -20.29
CA ARG A 201 -5.04 16.52 -20.65
C ARG A 201 -5.68 17.64 -21.48
N THR A 202 -6.61 17.32 -22.37
CA THR A 202 -7.29 18.34 -23.19
C THR A 202 -8.35 19.12 -22.42
N THR A 203 -9.04 18.51 -21.46
CA THR A 203 -10.04 19.20 -20.62
C THR A 203 -9.39 20.16 -19.61
N THR A 204 -8.26 19.78 -19.00
CA THR A 204 -7.51 20.63 -18.07
C THR A 204 -6.77 21.78 -18.76
N GLY A 205 -6.26 21.56 -19.97
CA GLY A 205 -5.64 22.60 -20.81
C GLY A 205 -6.65 23.60 -21.43
N SER A 206 -7.95 23.33 -21.36
CA SER A 206 -9.01 24.17 -21.95
C SER A 206 -9.81 24.96 -20.90
N ARG A 207 -9.20 25.33 -19.76
CA ARG A 207 -9.67 26.49 -19.00
C ARG A 207 -9.10 27.75 -19.64
N ARG A 208 -9.63 28.13 -20.81
CA ARG A 208 -9.44 29.49 -21.32
C ARG A 208 -10.06 30.44 -20.28
N PRO A 209 -9.34 31.46 -19.79
CA PRO A 209 -9.96 32.46 -18.94
C PRO A 209 -11.14 33.03 -19.72
N PHE A 210 -12.32 32.97 -19.12
CA PHE A 210 -13.52 33.58 -19.67
C PHE A 210 -13.20 35.07 -19.84
N ARG A 211 -12.85 35.50 -21.06
CA ARG A 211 -12.70 36.90 -21.39
C ARG A 211 -14.09 37.49 -21.23
N SER A 212 -14.33 38.18 -20.11
CA SER A 212 -15.51 39.00 -19.92
C SER A 212 -15.55 39.98 -21.08
N PHE A 213 -16.56 39.81 -21.95
CA PHE A 213 -16.85 40.78 -22.98
C PHE A 213 -17.52 41.97 -22.27
N ASN A 214 -16.69 42.89 -21.79
CA ASN A 214 -17.14 44.18 -21.31
C ASN A 214 -17.68 44.97 -22.50
N ARG A 215 -19.00 44.90 -22.72
CA ARG A 215 -19.73 45.81 -23.61
C ARG A 215 -20.30 46.94 -22.78
N THR A 216 -19.56 48.03 -22.75
CA THR A 216 -20.02 49.33 -22.24
C THR A 216 -20.96 50.01 -23.24
N SER A 217 -21.96 50.67 -22.64
CA SER A 217 -22.80 51.77 -23.12
C SER A 217 -23.95 51.46 -24.09
N GLY A 218 -25.17 51.80 -23.64
CA GLY A 218 -26.30 52.02 -24.54
C GLY A 218 -27.70 51.97 -23.94
N GLY A 219 -27.99 52.75 -22.89
CA GLY A 219 -29.29 53.42 -22.72
C GLY A 219 -30.56 52.61 -22.42
N SER A 220 -30.98 52.70 -21.15
CA SER A 220 -32.35 52.98 -20.68
C SER A 220 -33.52 52.07 -21.10
N LYS A 221 -34.14 51.41 -20.10
CA LYS A 221 -35.36 51.93 -19.43
C LYS A 221 -35.70 51.13 -18.17
N SER A 222 -36.17 51.90 -17.17
CA SER A 222 -36.86 51.61 -15.91
C SER A 222 -37.69 50.30 -15.88
N VAL A 223 -37.90 49.63 -14.74
CA VAL A 223 -38.69 50.11 -13.58
C VAL A 223 -38.30 49.38 -12.28
N SER A 224 -38.31 50.17 -11.20
CA SER A 224 -38.18 49.92 -9.75
C SER A 224 -39.21 48.90 -9.19
N LEU A 225 -39.01 48.17 -8.08
CA LEU A 225 -39.24 48.65 -6.71
C LEU A 225 -38.81 47.60 -5.64
N THR A 226 -37.95 48.04 -4.70
CA THR A 226 -38.00 47.97 -3.20
C THR A 226 -38.20 46.64 -2.45
N MET A 227 -37.23 46.21 -1.61
CA MET A 227 -37.02 46.43 -0.14
C MET A 227 -37.51 45.22 0.68
N THR A 228 -36.88 44.69 1.73
CA THR A 228 -36.07 45.17 2.89
C THR A 228 -35.03 44.07 3.25
N ALA A 229 -33.79 44.28 3.71
CA ALA A 229 -33.23 44.98 4.89
C ALA A 229 -33.54 44.30 6.25
N GLU A 230 -32.46 44.16 7.05
CA GLU A 230 -32.31 43.68 8.46
C GLU A 230 -32.06 42.17 8.63
N GLU A 231 -31.06 41.69 9.38
CA GLU A 231 -30.01 42.33 10.20
C GLU A 231 -28.88 41.32 10.45
N ALA A 232 -27.71 41.83 10.77
CA ALA A 232 -26.49 41.09 11.08
C ALA A 232 -26.35 40.85 12.58
N GLU A 233 -25.81 39.70 12.98
CA GLU A 233 -25.01 39.58 14.21
C GLU A 233 -23.79 38.68 13.93
N GLU A 234 -22.62 39.27 14.18
CA GLU A 234 -21.31 38.63 14.26
C GLU A 234 -21.11 38.06 15.68
N GLU A 235 -20.53 36.86 15.80
CA GLU A 235 -19.64 36.54 16.93
C GLU A 235 -18.42 35.77 16.41
N GLU A 236 -17.24 36.35 16.67
CA GLU A 236 -15.93 35.72 16.52
C GLU A 236 -15.63 34.75 17.68
N ALA A 237 -14.94 33.65 17.40
CA ALA A 237 -13.92 33.10 18.30
C ALA A 237 -13.06 32.02 17.61
N GLY A 238 -11.73 32.19 17.67
CA GLY A 238 -10.79 31.07 17.83
C GLY A 238 -10.08 30.55 16.58
N GLY A 239 -9.31 31.38 15.90
CA GLY A 239 -8.30 30.93 14.94
C GLY A 239 -7.07 30.35 15.64
N GLU A 240 -7.00 29.03 15.79
CA GLU A 240 -5.74 28.32 16.05
C GLU A 240 -5.02 28.09 14.72
N SER A 241 -3.78 28.58 14.64
CA SER A 241 -3.02 28.70 13.41
C SER A 241 -2.66 27.34 12.81
N MET A 242 -3.05 27.15 11.54
CA MET A 242 -2.65 26.02 10.69
C MET A 242 -1.13 25.93 10.47
N ASP A 243 -0.37 26.96 10.86
CA ASP A 243 1.08 27.05 10.72
C ASP A 243 1.85 26.25 11.78
N GLU A 244 1.30 26.01 12.97
CA GLU A 244 1.98 25.25 14.04
C GLU A 244 1.94 23.74 13.77
N ALA A 245 0.82 23.23 13.26
CA ALA A 245 0.68 21.83 12.84
C ALA A 245 1.56 21.49 11.61
N VAL A 246 1.74 22.45 10.69
CA VAL A 246 2.66 22.29 9.55
C VAL A 246 4.11 22.36 10.01
N ALA A 247 4.46 23.25 10.94
CA ALA A 247 5.78 23.31 11.54
C ALA A 247 6.15 22.03 12.31
N GLU A 248 5.20 21.43 13.02
CA GLU A 248 5.36 20.15 13.72
C GLU A 248 5.53 18.98 12.73
N ALA A 249 4.77 18.95 11.64
CA ALA A 249 4.92 17.96 10.57
C ALA A 249 6.29 18.04 9.88
N PHE A 250 6.83 19.25 9.68
CA PHE A 250 8.19 19.42 9.13
C PHE A 250 9.31 19.11 10.12
N ALA A 251 9.08 19.24 11.44
CA ALA A 251 10.04 18.85 12.47
C ALA A 251 10.21 17.31 12.54
N ILE A 252 9.12 16.55 12.38
CA ILE A 252 9.13 15.08 12.36
C ILE A 252 9.92 14.55 11.15
N ILE A 253 9.78 15.18 9.97
CA ILE A 253 10.52 14.81 8.76
C ILE A 253 12.03 15.09 8.91
N ARG A 254 12.42 16.15 9.63
CA ARG A 254 13.84 16.45 9.88
C ARG A 254 14.50 15.44 10.81
N HIS A 255 13.78 14.92 11.81
CA HIS A 255 14.30 13.88 12.71
C HIS A 255 14.45 12.51 12.03
N ALA A 256 13.64 12.19 11.02
CA ALA A 256 13.78 10.96 10.22
C ALA A 256 15.05 10.93 9.33
N SER A 257 15.71 12.07 9.13
CA SER A 257 16.91 12.19 8.27
C SER A 257 18.24 11.87 8.98
N LYS A 258 18.24 11.60 10.30
CA LYS A 258 19.42 11.10 11.02
C LYS A 258 19.37 9.58 11.19
N ARG A 259 19.38 8.85 10.07
CA ARG A 259 19.74 7.42 10.12
C ARG A 259 21.22 7.34 10.49
N VAL A 260 21.51 7.04 11.75
CA VAL A 260 22.85 6.64 12.18
C VAL A 260 23.07 5.24 11.62
N PHE A 261 23.69 5.14 10.45
CA PHE A 261 24.16 3.86 9.93
C PHE A 261 25.21 3.31 10.91
N SER A 262 24.92 2.17 11.51
CA SER A 262 25.88 1.46 12.34
C SER A 262 27.11 1.12 11.50
N VAL A 263 28.28 1.57 11.94
CA VAL A 263 29.56 1.29 11.28
C VAL A 263 29.90 -0.17 11.56
N VAL A 264 29.48 -1.07 10.68
CA VAL A 264 30.04 -2.42 10.65
C VAL A 264 31.48 -2.29 10.14
N PRO A 265 32.50 -2.80 10.86
CA PRO A 265 33.88 -2.77 10.37
C PRO A 265 33.95 -3.51 9.02
N GLY A 266 34.28 -2.78 7.96
CA GLY A 266 34.49 -3.35 6.65
C GLY A 266 35.64 -4.36 6.67
N LYS A 267 35.59 -5.36 5.78
CA LYS A 267 36.64 -6.40 5.67
C LYS A 267 37.99 -5.86 5.20
N PHE A 268 38.04 -4.61 4.72
CA PHE A 268 39.21 -3.98 4.12
C PHE A 268 39.43 -2.58 4.70
N ALA A 269 40.68 -2.11 4.68
CA ALA A 269 41.02 -0.75 5.09
C ALA A 269 40.30 0.31 4.23
N PRO A 270 39.90 1.46 4.80
CA PRO A 270 39.20 2.53 4.07
C PRO A 270 39.99 3.03 2.87
N ARG A 271 39.36 2.99 1.69
CA ARG A 271 39.93 3.54 0.44
C ARG A 271 39.34 4.91 0.13
N ASP A 272 39.86 5.92 0.82
CA ASP A 272 39.43 7.31 0.68
C ASP A 272 39.98 8.01 -0.58
N GLU A 273 40.93 7.36 -1.24
CA GLU A 273 41.52 7.76 -2.52
C GLU A 273 40.51 7.71 -3.69
N VAL A 274 39.48 6.86 -3.58
CA VAL A 274 38.41 6.74 -4.59
C VAL A 274 37.20 7.53 -4.14
N LYS A 275 36.83 8.55 -4.92
CA LYS A 275 35.70 9.45 -4.64
C LYS A 275 34.58 9.28 -5.68
N THR A 276 33.32 9.41 -5.26
CA THR A 276 32.20 9.45 -6.20
C THR A 276 32.37 10.62 -7.17
N LYS A 277 31.89 10.44 -8.41
CA LYS A 277 31.75 11.53 -9.39
C LYS A 277 30.45 12.34 -9.19
N MET A 278 29.66 12.01 -8.17
CA MET A 278 28.42 12.72 -7.85
C MET A 278 28.74 13.95 -7.00
N CYS A 279 28.02 15.05 -7.23
CA CYS A 279 28.21 16.31 -6.47
C CYS A 279 27.85 16.20 -4.98
N CYS A 280 27.26 15.07 -4.56
CA CYS A 280 26.84 14.83 -3.18
C CYS A 280 27.55 13.58 -2.62
N PRO A 281 27.92 13.58 -1.33
CA PRO A 281 28.47 12.40 -0.68
C PRO A 281 27.46 11.23 -0.69
N PRO A 282 27.95 9.98 -0.69
CA PRO A 282 27.07 8.81 -0.67
C PRO A 282 26.23 8.78 0.62
N PRO A 283 25.03 8.17 0.58
CA PRO A 283 24.07 8.18 1.68
C PRO A 283 24.55 7.46 2.96
N GLY A 284 25.70 6.78 2.92
CA GLY A 284 26.33 6.13 4.06
C GLY A 284 27.73 5.61 3.70
N PRO A 285 28.54 5.17 4.69
CA PRO A 285 29.87 4.63 4.44
C PRO A 285 29.79 3.35 3.61
N CYS A 286 30.80 3.13 2.77
CA CYS A 286 30.92 1.95 1.92
C CYS A 286 30.87 0.67 2.76
N ARG A 287 29.99 -0.27 2.41
CA ARG A 287 29.83 -1.54 3.14
C ARG A 287 31.06 -2.45 3.10
N VAL A 288 31.97 -2.23 2.16
CA VAL A 288 33.15 -3.11 1.94
C VAL A 288 34.37 -2.63 2.71
N CYS A 289 34.64 -1.32 2.69
CA CYS A 289 35.85 -0.73 3.29
C CYS A 289 35.56 0.40 4.29
N SER A 290 34.29 0.70 4.56
CA SER A 290 33.85 1.76 5.48
C SER A 290 34.27 3.18 5.10
N SER A 291 34.78 3.41 3.88
CA SER A 291 35.09 4.76 3.37
C SER A 291 33.83 5.62 3.25
N LYS A 292 33.96 6.93 3.49
CA LYS A 292 32.85 7.90 3.40
C LYS A 292 32.76 8.58 2.03
N PHE A 293 33.68 8.27 1.11
CA PHE A 293 33.88 9.08 -0.09
C PHE A 293 33.40 8.43 -1.39
N HIS A 294 33.11 7.13 -1.42
CA HIS A 294 32.57 6.43 -2.59
C HIS A 294 31.27 5.68 -2.27
#